data_AF-C4WXM5-F1
#
_entry.id   AF-C4WXM5-F1
#
_cell.length_a   1.000
_cell.length_b   1.000
_cell.length_c   1.000
_cell.angle_alpha   90.00
_cell.angle_beta   90.00
_cell.angle_gamma   90.00
#
_symmetry.space_group_name_H-M   'P 1'
#
loop_
_entity.id
_entity.type
_entity.pdbx_description
1 polymer ?
#
loop_
_entity_poly.entity_id
_entity_poly.type
_entity_poly.pdbx_seq_one_letter_code
_entity_poly.pdbx_strand_id
1 'polypeptide(L)'
;MSNQTPLSAEYPLTLQAIDFFEKLRDELLNGPHHQYIRRNRICVGCLIRHVREANRKMSMPLNPYILNRAMIHVTAFIHAVINHPNAERSVCVEVGEILEDVIARRINSVNHLFEE
;
A
#
# COMPACT_ATOMS: atom_id res chain seq x y z
N MET A 1 24.34 -25.98 -28.25
CA MET A 1 24.34 -25.42 -26.89
C MET A 1 23.51 -24.15 -26.93
N SER A 2 22.25 -24.22 -26.47
CA SER A 2 21.37 -23.05 -26.40
C SER A 2 21.79 -22.24 -25.18
N ASN A 3 22.29 -21.03 -25.40
CA ASN A 3 22.44 -20.03 -24.33
C ASN A 3 21.03 -19.63 -23.89
N GLN A 4 20.47 -20.39 -22.94
CA GLN A 4 19.39 -19.89 -22.10
C GLN A 4 19.99 -18.79 -21.23
N THR A 5 19.91 -17.55 -21.72
CA THR A 5 19.99 -16.37 -20.88
C THR A 5 19.11 -16.64 -19.65
N PRO A 6 19.59 -16.48 -18.41
CA PRO A 6 18.71 -16.58 -17.27
C PRO A 6 17.62 -15.53 -17.51
N LEU A 7 16.35 -15.94 -17.45
CA LEU A 7 15.27 -15.01 -17.19
C LEU A 7 15.58 -14.42 -15.81
N SER A 8 16.43 -13.39 -15.79
CA SER A 8 16.42 -12.37 -14.76
C SER A 8 15.05 -11.74 -14.86
N ALA A 9 14.07 -12.39 -14.26
CA ALA A 9 12.75 -11.85 -14.05
C ALA A 9 12.94 -10.70 -13.08
N GLU A 10 13.36 -9.54 -13.61
CA GLU A 10 13.16 -8.26 -12.97
C GLU A 10 11.73 -8.28 -12.48
N TYR A 11 11.54 -8.34 -11.17
CA TYR A 11 10.23 -8.36 -10.56
C TYR A 11 9.45 -7.18 -11.16
N PRO A 12 8.47 -7.42 -12.06
CA PRO A 12 7.92 -6.35 -12.88
C PRO A 12 7.41 -5.24 -11.97
N LEU A 13 7.62 -3.98 -12.33
CA LEU A 13 7.23 -2.83 -11.52
C LEU A 13 5.77 -2.91 -11.05
N THR A 14 4.91 -3.53 -11.86
CA THR A 14 3.51 -3.83 -11.51
C THR A 14 3.37 -4.83 -10.36
N LEU A 15 4.15 -5.92 -10.34
CA LEU A 15 4.19 -6.86 -9.21
C LEU A 15 4.78 -6.21 -7.96
N GLN A 16 5.80 -5.37 -8.12
CA GLN A 16 6.37 -4.59 -7.01
C GLN A 16 5.36 -3.64 -6.37
N ALA A 17 4.55 -2.98 -7.17
CA ALA A 17 3.47 -2.15 -6.67
C ALA A 17 2.39 -2.98 -5.95
N ILE A 18 1.99 -4.14 -6.51
CA ILE A 18 1.01 -5.03 -5.87
C ILE A 18 1.49 -5.47 -4.49
N ASP A 19 2.71 -6.02 -4.41
CA ASP A 19 3.30 -6.50 -3.16
C ASP A 19 3.38 -5.37 -2.13
N PHE A 20 3.80 -4.18 -2.54
CA PHE A 20 3.81 -3.01 -1.65
C PHE A 20 2.41 -2.70 -1.09
N PHE A 21 1.37 -2.65 -1.93
CA PHE A 21 0.01 -2.34 -1.48
C PHE A 21 -0.60 -3.44 -0.62
N GLU A 22 -0.27 -4.71 -0.87
CA GLU A 22 -0.66 -5.81 0.02
C GLU A 22 -0.01 -5.67 1.40
N LYS A 23 1.30 -5.40 1.47
CA LYS A 23 1.97 -5.18 2.76
C LYS A 23 1.49 -3.92 3.44
N LEU A 24 1.20 -2.86 2.68
CA LEU A 24 0.65 -1.62 3.23
C LEU A 24 -0.74 -1.82 3.81
N ARG A 25 -1.62 -2.54 3.12
CA ARG A 25 -2.93 -2.94 3.66
C ARG A 25 -2.76 -3.66 4.99
N ASP A 26 -1.88 -4.65 5.07
CA ASP A 26 -1.68 -5.45 6.29
C ASP A 26 -1.19 -4.58 7.46
N GLU A 27 -0.26 -3.66 7.21
CA GLU A 27 0.20 -2.67 8.21
C GLU A 27 -0.90 -1.71 8.65
N LEU A 28 -1.76 -1.29 7.72
CA LEU A 28 -2.84 -0.35 7.99
C LEU A 28 -4.00 -0.97 8.78
N LEU A 29 -4.23 -2.28 8.64
CA LEU A 29 -5.28 -2.99 9.36
C LEU A 29 -4.83 -3.51 10.73
N ASN A 30 -3.57 -3.95 10.83
CA ASN A 30 -3.09 -4.70 12.01
C ASN A 30 -1.96 -4.00 12.76
N GLY A 31 -1.35 -2.97 12.17
CA GLY A 31 -0.24 -2.25 12.78
C GLY A 31 -0.68 -1.32 13.92
N PRO A 32 0.24 -0.92 14.80
CA PRO A 32 -0.08 0.06 15.83
C PRO A 32 -0.47 1.41 15.23
N HIS A 33 -1.53 2.03 15.74
CA HIS A 33 -2.01 3.32 15.25
C HIS A 33 -1.71 4.45 16.22
N HIS A 34 -1.26 5.56 15.67
CA HIS A 34 -1.12 6.82 16.38
C HIS A 34 -1.76 7.92 15.55
N GLN A 35 -2.88 8.45 16.06
CA GLN A 35 -3.54 9.63 15.52
C GLN A 35 -3.91 10.58 16.65
N TYR A 36 -3.97 11.86 16.33
CA TYR A 36 -4.37 12.90 17.27
C TYR A 36 -5.03 14.06 16.53
N ILE A 37 -5.85 14.82 17.25
CA ILE A 37 -6.47 16.04 16.72
C ILE A 37 -5.56 17.22 17.03
N ARG A 38 -5.21 18.00 16.00
CA ARG A 38 -4.51 19.28 16.18
C ARG A 38 -5.32 20.38 15.52
N ARG A 39 -5.81 21.34 16.33
CA ARG A 39 -6.78 22.36 15.92
C ARG A 39 -8.06 21.69 15.40
N ASN A 40 -8.25 21.65 14.08
CA ASN A 40 -9.40 21.01 13.43
C ASN A 40 -8.94 20.03 12.34
N ARG A 41 -7.82 19.35 12.57
CA ARG A 41 -7.22 18.39 11.64
C ARG A 41 -6.91 17.10 12.38
N ILE A 42 -7.25 15.98 11.76
CA ILE A 42 -6.77 14.67 12.19
C ILE A 42 -5.35 14.50 11.65
N CYS A 43 -4.39 14.25 12.55
CA CYS A 43 -2.99 14.03 12.23
C CYS A 43 -2.67 12.54 12.38
N VAL A 44 -2.24 11.91 11.28
CA VAL A 44 -1.86 10.49 11.25
C VAL A 44 -0.35 10.36 11.45
N GLY A 45 0.09 10.25 12.71
CA GLY A 45 1.52 10.18 13.05
C GLY A 45 2.20 8.85 12.74
N CYS A 46 1.41 7.81 12.43
CA CYS A 46 1.91 6.45 12.16
C CYS A 46 2.15 6.16 10.67
N LEU A 47 1.75 7.02 9.73
CA LEU A 47 1.75 6.71 8.30
C LEU A 47 3.14 6.38 7.74
N ILE A 48 4.16 7.17 8.08
CA ILE A 48 5.54 6.92 7.62
C ILE A 48 6.06 5.57 8.12
N ARG A 49 5.68 5.17 9.35
CA ARG A 49 6.07 3.87 9.89
C ARG A 49 5.43 2.75 9.07
N HIS A 50 4.13 2.83 8.82
CA HIS A 50 3.40 1.83 8.04
C HIS A 50 3.99 1.64 6.64
N VAL A 51 4.31 2.75 5.95
CA VAL A 51 4.95 2.67 4.63
C VAL A 51 6.34 2.03 4.68
N ARG A 52 7.13 2.33 5.73
CA ARG A 52 8.47 1.73 5.91
C ARG A 52 8.40 0.26 6.24
N GLU A 53 7.50 -0.15 7.13
CA GLU A 53 7.32 -1.56 7.49
C GLU A 53 6.75 -2.36 6.31
N ALA A 54 5.79 -1.81 5.58
CA ALA A 54 5.28 -2.42 4.36
C ALA A 54 6.42 -2.69 3.37
N ASN A 55 7.26 -1.68 3.11
CA ASN A 55 8.43 -1.82 2.23
C ASN A 55 9.42 -2.89 2.71
N ARG A 56 9.66 -2.98 4.03
CA ARG A 56 10.55 -4.01 4.62
C ARG A 56 10.03 -5.43 4.43
N LYS A 57 8.70 -5.60 4.37
CA LYS A 57 8.02 -6.89 4.23
C LYS A 57 7.85 -7.33 2.78
N MET A 58 8.23 -6.50 1.81
CA MET A 58 8.18 -6.84 0.40
C MET A 58 9.24 -7.88 0.02
N SER A 59 8.95 -8.65 -1.01
CA SER A 59 9.91 -9.60 -1.61
C SER A 59 11.09 -8.86 -2.24
N MET A 60 10.85 -7.69 -2.82
CA MET A 60 11.86 -6.79 -3.37
C MET A 60 11.65 -5.36 -2.85
N PRO A 61 12.19 -5.01 -1.67
CA PRO A 61 12.03 -3.69 -1.07
C PRO A 61 12.56 -2.56 -1.97
N LEU A 62 11.84 -1.44 -1.99
CA LEU A 62 12.33 -0.21 -2.61
C LEU A 62 13.52 0.33 -1.81
N ASN A 63 14.50 0.87 -2.53
CA ASN A 63 15.58 1.61 -1.88
C ASN A 63 15.02 2.89 -1.21
N PRO A 64 15.73 3.44 -0.21
CA PRO A 64 15.24 4.59 0.56
C PRO A 64 14.90 5.83 -0.28
N TYR A 65 15.62 6.06 -1.38
CA TYR A 65 15.37 7.20 -2.26
C TYR A 65 14.02 7.08 -2.99
N ILE A 66 13.73 5.91 -3.55
CA ILE A 66 12.46 5.64 -4.24
C ILE A 66 11.31 5.61 -3.22
N LEU A 67 11.51 4.97 -2.06
CA LEU A 67 10.49 4.94 -1.00
C LEU A 67 10.10 6.35 -0.55
N ASN A 68 11.07 7.25 -0.38
CA ASN A 68 10.79 8.63 0.01
C ASN A 68 9.99 9.39 -1.05
N ARG A 69 10.17 9.08 -2.35
CA ARG A 69 9.32 9.62 -3.42
C ARG A 69 7.92 9.01 -3.41
N ALA A 70 7.81 7.71 -3.15
CA ALA A 70 6.53 7.00 -3.06
C ALA A 70 5.63 7.56 -1.94
N MET A 71 6.21 8.10 -0.86
CA MET A 71 5.45 8.74 0.24
C MET A 71 4.48 9.83 -0.25
N ILE A 72 4.86 10.61 -1.26
CA ILE A 72 4.01 11.67 -1.82
C ILE A 72 2.76 11.06 -2.43
N HIS A 73 2.94 10.00 -3.22
CA HIS A 73 1.83 9.30 -3.88
C HIS A 73 0.92 8.57 -2.91
N VAL A 74 1.49 7.91 -1.88
CA VAL A 74 0.70 7.26 -0.82
C VAL A 74 -0.13 8.29 -0.06
N THR A 75 0.48 9.43 0.30
CA THR A 75 -0.23 10.51 1.00
C THR A 75 -1.35 11.08 0.13
N ALA A 76 -1.09 11.33 -1.15
CA ALA A 76 -2.10 11.81 -2.10
C ALA A 76 -3.26 10.81 -2.27
N PHE A 77 -2.97 9.51 -2.36
CA PHE A 77 -3.99 8.46 -2.41
C PHE A 77 -4.89 8.49 -1.17
N ILE A 78 -4.30 8.54 0.03
CA ILE A 78 -5.06 8.61 1.29
C ILE A 78 -5.99 9.83 1.30
N HIS A 79 -5.48 11.00 0.88
CA HIS A 79 -6.30 12.21 0.76
C HIS A 79 -7.45 12.07 -0.23
N ALA A 80 -7.28 11.29 -1.31
CA ALA A 80 -8.30 11.10 -2.33
C ALA A 80 -9.41 10.13 -1.89
N VAL A 81 -9.08 9.12 -1.07
CA VAL A 81 -10.05 8.10 -0.65
C VAL A 81 -10.75 8.42 0.67
N ILE A 82 -10.19 9.33 1.47
CA ILE A 82 -10.77 9.78 2.74
C ILE A 82 -11.46 11.13 2.54
N ASN A 83 -12.80 11.11 2.49
CA ASN A 83 -13.63 12.31 2.32
C ASN A 83 -14.07 12.95 3.65
N HIS A 84 -14.43 12.13 4.64
CA HIS A 84 -14.92 12.58 5.95
C HIS A 84 -14.34 11.69 7.06
N PRO A 85 -13.07 11.92 7.47
CA PRO A 85 -12.42 11.05 8.44
C PRO A 85 -13.13 11.14 9.80
N ASN A 86 -13.43 9.98 10.39
CA ASN A 86 -13.99 9.91 11.73
C ASN A 86 -12.86 9.98 12.77
N ALA A 87 -12.95 10.88 13.74
CA ALA A 87 -11.94 11.00 14.79
C ALA A 87 -11.93 9.82 15.79
N GLU A 88 -13.06 9.13 15.93
CA GLU A 88 -13.22 7.95 16.81
C GLU A 88 -12.62 6.68 16.18
N ARG A 89 -12.40 6.71 14.86
CA ARG A 89 -11.87 5.59 14.11
C ARG A 89 -10.50 5.93 13.55
N SER A 90 -9.62 4.92 13.43
CA SER A 90 -8.32 5.20 12.83
C SER A 90 -8.44 5.42 11.33
N VAL A 91 -7.97 6.58 10.84
CA VAL A 91 -7.87 6.85 9.40
C VAL A 91 -7.07 5.77 8.68
N CYS A 92 -6.04 5.21 9.32
CA CYS A 92 -5.28 4.10 8.75
C CYS A 92 -6.14 2.87 8.51
N VAL A 93 -6.99 2.49 9.47
CA VAL A 93 -7.87 1.32 9.34
C VAL A 93 -8.89 1.55 8.23
N GLU A 94 -9.48 2.75 8.14
CA GLU A 94 -10.40 3.11 7.05
C GLU A 94 -9.73 2.97 5.67
N VAL A 95 -8.49 3.47 5.52
CA VAL A 95 -7.72 3.28 4.27
C VAL A 95 -7.41 1.81 4.03
N GLY A 96 -7.08 1.06 5.07
CA GLY A 96 -6.79 -0.38 5.00
C GLY A 96 -7.96 -1.18 4.43
N GLU A 97 -9.17 -0.92 4.90
CA GLU A 97 -10.40 -1.56 4.37
C GLU A 97 -10.65 -1.19 2.91
N ILE A 98 -10.45 0.08 2.53
CA ILE A 98 -10.58 0.51 1.13
C ILE A 98 -9.56 -0.23 0.25
N LEU A 99 -8.32 -0.38 0.72
CA LEU A 99 -7.30 -1.15 0.00
C LEU A 99 -7.66 -2.63 -0.11
N GLU A 100 -8.21 -3.23 0.94
CA GLU A 100 -8.70 -4.61 0.92
C GLU A 100 -9.76 -4.80 -0.17
N ASP A 101 -10.75 -3.92 -0.23
CA ASP A 101 -11.80 -3.91 -1.27
C ASP A 101 -11.22 -3.75 -2.68
N VAL A 102 -10.28 -2.82 -2.87
CA VAL A 102 -9.63 -2.57 -4.17
C VAL A 102 -8.83 -3.79 -4.63
N ILE A 103 -8.08 -4.42 -3.72
CA ILE A 103 -7.29 -5.63 -4.00
C ILE A 103 -8.23 -6.79 -4.34
N ALA A 104 -9.31 -6.99 -3.57
CA ALA A 104 -10.29 -8.04 -3.83
C ALA A 104 -10.98 -7.88 -5.19
N ARG A 105 -11.40 -6.65 -5.54
CA ARG A 105 -12.01 -6.36 -6.86
C ARG A 105 -11.06 -6.60 -8.01
N ARG A 106 -9.76 -6.34 -7.83
CA ARG A 106 -8.75 -6.64 -8.84
C ARG A 106 -8.63 -8.15 -9.07
N ILE A 107 -8.65 -8.97 -8.03
CA ILE A 107 -8.61 -10.44 -8.16
C ILE A 107 -9.82 -10.93 -8.96
N ASN A 108 -11.03 -10.43 -8.65
CA ASN A 108 -12.24 -10.80 -9.38
C ASN A 108 -12.20 -10.35 -10.86
N SER A 109 -11.68 -9.15 -11.15
CA SER A 109 -11.53 -8.68 -12.53
C SER A 109 -10.50 -9.45 -13.33
N VAL A 110 -9.45 -9.97 -12.68
CA VAL A 110 -8.43 -10.81 -13.34
C VAL A 110 -8.97 -12.21 -13.60
N ASN A 111 -9.71 -12.80 -12.66
CA ASN A 111 -10.30 -14.13 -12.84
C ASN A 111 -11.29 -14.17 -14.02
N HIS A 112 -12.11 -13.13 -14.20
CA HIS A 112 -13.01 -13.04 -15.36
C HIS A 112 -12.29 -12.93 -16.72
N LEU A 113 -11.01 -12.52 -16.76
CA LEU A 113 -10.23 -12.46 -18.00
C LEU A 113 -9.63 -13.82 -18.40
N PHE A 114 -9.68 -14.81 -17.53
CA PHE A 114 -9.16 -16.17 -17.76
C PHE A 114 -10.26 -17.24 -17.79
N GLU A 115 -11.54 -16.83 -17.77
CA GLU A 115 -12.72 -17.70 -17.86
C GLU A 115 -13.36 -17.73 -19.27
N GLU A 116 -12.69 -17.23 -20.31
CA GLU A 116 -13.11 -17.34 -21.72
C GLU A 116 -12.34 -18.41 -22.52
#